data_AF-L8MZ73-F1
#
_entry.id   AF-L8MZ73-F1
#
_cell.length_a   1.000
_cell.length_b   1.000
_cell.length_c   1.000
_cell.angle_alpha   90.00
_cell.angle_beta   90.00
_cell.angle_gamma   90.00
#
_symmetry.space_group_name_H-M   'P 1'
#
loop_
_entity.id
_entity.type
_entity.pdbx_description
1 polymer ?
#
loop_
_entity_poly.entity_id
_entity_poly.type
_entity_poly.pdbx_seq_one_letter_code
_entity_poly.pdbx_strand_id
1 'polypeptide(L)'
;MTTIREVTGDPNEFWSELSWSDLTSAEQNLWAQLGWNEENWEEEVDFPEWDDLSSEDQKLWGILGWTQSSWEGEDDIPESAEKLWEDLSSEEKAAATELGYTQDKWDDEEI
;
A
#
# COMPACT_ATOMS: atom_id res chain seq x y z
N MET A 1 8.53 8.48 33.06
CA MET A 1 7.28 9.28 33.08
C MET A 1 6.39 8.65 32.04
N THR A 2 5.25 8.10 32.45
CA THR A 2 4.28 7.41 31.57
C THR A 2 3.24 8.42 31.11
N THR A 3 3.62 9.31 30.21
CA THR A 3 2.69 10.30 29.65
C THR A 3 2.56 10.02 28.17
N ILE A 4 1.41 9.47 27.78
CA ILE A 4 0.98 9.37 26.38
C ILE A 4 0.67 10.80 25.91
N ARG A 5 1.19 11.20 24.76
CA ARG A 5 0.94 12.53 24.19
C ARG A 5 -0.55 12.69 23.88
N GLU A 6 -1.09 13.87 24.17
CA GLU A 6 -2.48 14.18 23.87
C GLU A 6 -2.57 14.54 22.38
N VAL A 7 -3.26 13.71 21.60
CA VAL A 7 -3.44 13.92 20.17
C VAL A 7 -4.69 14.77 19.94
N THR A 8 -4.51 15.99 19.48
CA THR A 8 -5.60 16.91 19.13
C THR A 8 -5.74 16.97 17.61
N GLY A 9 -6.60 16.12 17.04
CA GLY A 9 -6.78 16.04 15.59
C GLY A 9 -7.12 14.61 15.15
N ASP A 10 -6.82 14.31 13.89
CA ASP A 10 -6.87 12.94 13.38
C ASP A 10 -5.70 12.13 13.98
N PRO A 11 -5.98 11.04 14.72
CA PRO A 11 -4.92 10.24 15.32
C PRO A 11 -4.00 9.60 14.29
N ASN A 12 -4.52 9.18 13.13
CA ASN A 12 -3.74 8.49 12.12
C ASN A 12 -2.67 9.41 11.53
N GLU A 13 -3.05 10.66 11.22
CA GLU A 13 -2.12 11.69 10.71
C GLU A 13 -1.02 12.02 11.73
N PHE A 14 -1.34 12.08 13.03
CA PHE A 14 -0.34 12.40 14.05
C PHE A 14 0.66 11.27 14.30
N TRP A 15 0.19 10.01 14.32
CA TRP A 15 1.04 8.87 14.64
C TRP A 15 1.85 8.39 13.44
N SER A 16 1.37 8.59 12.21
CA SER A 16 2.12 8.24 10.98
C SER A 16 3.35 9.13 10.75
N GLU A 17 3.40 10.33 11.33
CA GLU A 17 4.60 11.19 11.30
C GLU A 17 5.72 10.72 12.26
N LEU A 18 5.46 9.73 13.12
CA LEU A 18 6.38 9.27 14.15
C LEU A 18 6.90 7.86 13.84
N SER A 19 8.22 7.67 13.92
CA SER A 19 8.80 6.32 13.91
C SER A 19 8.49 5.58 15.21
N TRP A 20 8.59 4.25 15.23
CA TRP A 20 8.36 3.48 16.46
C TRP A 20 9.34 3.90 17.56
N SER A 21 10.55 4.28 17.16
CA SER A 21 11.59 4.82 18.04
C SER A 21 11.29 6.21 18.60
N ASP A 22 10.43 7.00 17.95
CA ASP A 22 9.97 8.32 18.45
C ASP A 22 8.90 8.20 19.55
N LEU A 23 8.27 7.03 19.68
CA LEU A 23 7.28 6.73 20.71
C LEU A 23 7.94 6.53 22.08
N THR A 24 7.30 7.03 23.13
CA THR A 24 7.69 6.71 24.50
C THR A 24 7.37 5.26 24.83
N SER A 25 8.02 4.69 25.84
CA SER A 25 7.74 3.30 26.27
C SER A 25 6.27 3.07 26.69
N ALA A 26 5.53 4.13 27.04
CA ALA A 26 4.10 4.03 27.33
C ALA A 26 3.26 3.93 26.05
N GLU A 27 3.63 4.67 25.00
CA GLU A 27 2.97 4.66 23.69
C GLU A 27 3.26 3.37 22.93
N GLN A 28 4.51 2.91 22.93
CA GLN A 28 4.87 1.59 22.39
C GLN A 28 4.07 0.47 23.06
N ASN A 29 3.85 0.55 24.39
CA ASN A 29 3.05 -0.45 25.10
C ASN A 29 1.55 -0.37 24.77
N LEU A 30 1.03 0.83 24.48
CA LEU A 30 -0.34 1.04 24.02
C LEU A 30 -0.55 0.38 22.66
N TRP A 31 0.33 0.67 21.71
CA TRP A 31 0.27 0.14 20.35
C TRP A 31 0.59 -1.35 20.30
N ALA A 32 1.48 -1.86 21.16
CA ALA A 32 1.72 -3.29 21.33
C ALA A 32 0.50 -4.07 21.84
N GLN A 33 -0.37 -3.47 22.64
CA GLN A 33 -1.65 -4.09 23.01
C GLN A 33 -2.61 -4.20 21.82
N LEU A 34 -2.47 -3.32 20.83
CA LEU A 34 -3.23 -3.33 19.59
C LEU A 34 -2.58 -4.23 18.51
N GLY A 35 -1.44 -4.87 18.80
CA GLY A 35 -0.73 -5.77 17.89
C GLY A 35 0.38 -5.09 17.06
N TRP A 36 0.64 -3.81 17.31
CA TRP A 36 1.72 -3.08 16.64
C TRP A 36 3.06 -3.28 17.34
N ASN A 37 4.14 -3.28 16.59
CA ASN A 37 5.50 -3.43 17.05
C ASN A 37 6.44 -2.70 16.08
N GLU A 38 7.71 -2.53 16.44
CA GLU A 38 8.68 -1.83 15.60
C GLU A 38 8.70 -2.34 14.15
N GLU A 39 8.60 -3.65 13.94
CA GLU A 39 8.66 -4.24 12.61
C GLU A 39 7.46 -3.87 11.75
N ASN A 40 6.23 -3.89 12.30
CA ASN A 40 5.02 -3.58 11.52
C ASN A 40 4.57 -2.12 11.58
N TRP A 41 5.08 -1.34 12.52
CA TRP A 41 4.87 0.10 12.60
C TRP A 41 5.69 0.83 11.54
N GLU A 42 6.88 0.29 11.26
CA GLU A 42 7.78 0.78 10.22
C GLU A 42 7.70 -0.03 8.92
N GLU A 43 6.83 -1.05 8.87
CA GLU A 43 6.48 -1.74 7.63
C GLU A 43 5.65 -0.78 6.78
N GLU A 44 6.34 0.08 6.03
CA GLU A 44 5.82 0.46 4.72
C GLU A 44 5.54 -0.85 4.01
N VAL A 45 4.28 -1.05 3.60
CA VAL A 45 3.86 -2.22 2.82
C VAL A 45 4.91 -2.44 1.74
N ASP A 46 5.73 -3.48 1.91
CA ASP A 46 6.81 -3.85 1.01
C ASP A 46 6.15 -4.35 -0.28
N PHE A 47 5.75 -3.40 -1.12
CA PHE A 47 5.33 -3.69 -2.47
C PHE A 47 6.59 -4.22 -3.16
N PRO A 48 6.56 -5.46 -3.69
CA PRO A 48 7.73 -6.06 -4.29
C PRO A 48 8.26 -5.14 -5.40
N GLU A 49 9.58 -4.99 -5.50
CA GLU A 49 10.19 -4.27 -6.61
C GLU A 49 9.76 -4.92 -7.94
N TRP A 50 9.75 -4.16 -9.03
CA TRP A 50 9.30 -4.70 -10.31
C TRP A 50 10.12 -5.94 -10.72
N ASP A 51 11.42 -5.98 -10.41
CA ASP A 51 12.30 -7.11 -10.69
C ASP A 51 12.02 -8.35 -9.82
N ASP A 52 11.41 -8.17 -8.63
CA ASP A 52 11.01 -9.27 -7.76
C ASP A 52 9.68 -9.93 -8.19
N LEU A 53 8.91 -9.26 -9.06
CA LEU A 53 7.71 -9.84 -9.66
C LEU A 53 8.08 -11.01 -10.60
N SER A 54 7.22 -12.03 -10.64
CA SER A 54 7.40 -13.12 -11.60
C SER A 54 7.27 -12.58 -13.03
N SER A 55 7.91 -13.22 -14.01
CA SER A 55 7.77 -12.83 -15.42
C SER A 55 6.32 -12.92 -15.92
N GLU A 56 5.47 -13.69 -15.24
CA GLU A 56 4.04 -13.75 -15.51
C GLU A 56 3.36 -12.48 -14.96
N ASP A 57 3.62 -12.10 -13.72
CA ASP A 57 3.05 -10.90 -13.10
C ASP A 57 3.49 -9.62 -13.81
N GLN A 58 4.79 -9.47 -14.11
CA GLN A 58 5.31 -8.34 -14.90
C GLN A 58 4.59 -8.20 -16.24
N LYS A 59 4.24 -9.32 -16.88
CA LYS A 59 3.52 -9.31 -18.15
C LYS A 59 2.06 -8.90 -17.95
N LEU A 60 1.40 -9.39 -16.90
CA LEU A 60 0.01 -9.03 -16.59
C LEU A 60 -0.09 -7.54 -16.21
N TRP A 61 0.81 -7.04 -15.38
CA TRP A 61 0.98 -5.63 -15.08
C TRP A 61 1.29 -4.81 -16.34
N GLY A 62 2.12 -5.34 -17.25
CA GLY A 62 2.37 -4.73 -18.56
C GLY A 62 1.13 -4.61 -19.44
N ILE A 63 0.15 -5.53 -19.34
CA ILE A 63 -1.14 -5.42 -20.06
C ILE A 63 -1.98 -4.29 -19.48
N LEU A 64 -1.88 -4.06 -18.18
CA LEU A 64 -2.43 -2.89 -17.50
C LEU A 64 -1.63 -1.61 -17.84
N GLY A 65 -0.54 -1.69 -18.60
CA GLY A 65 0.28 -0.54 -18.97
C GLY A 65 1.32 -0.16 -17.91
N TRP A 66 1.46 -0.94 -16.83
CA TRP A 66 2.52 -0.74 -15.87
C TRP A 66 3.87 -1.10 -16.49
N THR A 67 4.88 -0.34 -16.12
CA THR A 67 6.27 -0.58 -16.45
C THR A 67 7.09 -0.47 -15.18
N GLN A 68 8.33 -0.96 -15.19
CA GLN A 68 9.24 -0.81 -14.07
C GLN A 68 9.31 0.64 -13.57
N SER A 69 9.51 1.60 -14.48
CA SER A 69 9.61 3.01 -14.13
C SER A 69 8.31 3.57 -13.54
N SER A 70 7.14 3.18 -14.05
CA SER A 70 5.85 3.57 -13.45
C SER A 70 5.63 2.92 -12.07
N TRP A 71 6.07 1.67 -11.89
CA TRP A 71 5.94 0.89 -10.65
C TRP A 71 6.85 1.44 -9.54
N GLU A 72 8.06 1.84 -9.89
CA GLU A 72 9.06 2.41 -8.97
C GLU A 72 8.87 3.93 -8.77
N GLY A 73 7.84 4.53 -9.36
CA GLY A 73 7.51 5.96 -9.23
C GLY A 73 8.47 6.89 -9.99
N GLU A 74 9.23 6.38 -10.95
CA GLU A 74 10.07 7.18 -11.86
C GLU A 74 9.27 7.82 -13.00
N ASP A 75 8.19 7.17 -13.45
CA ASP A 75 7.30 7.60 -14.53
C ASP A 75 5.83 7.70 -14.05
N ASP A 76 4.98 8.33 -14.85
CA ASP A 76 3.54 8.40 -14.59
C ASP A 76 2.91 6.98 -14.51
N ILE A 77 1.93 6.83 -13.62
CA ILE A 77 1.13 5.62 -13.52
C ILE A 77 0.28 5.43 -14.79
N PRO A 78 -0.01 4.19 -15.20
CA PRO A 78 -0.83 3.96 -16.38
C PRO A 78 -2.27 4.41 -16.16
N GLU A 79 -2.96 4.79 -17.25
CA GLU A 79 -4.37 5.16 -17.21
C GLU A 79 -5.29 4.06 -16.64
N SER A 80 -4.84 2.80 -16.67
CA SER A 80 -5.59 1.69 -16.08
C SER A 80 -5.72 1.82 -14.56
N ALA A 81 -4.68 2.33 -13.88
CA ALA A 81 -4.65 2.49 -12.43
C ALA A 81 -5.62 3.57 -11.94
N GLU A 82 -5.99 4.52 -12.80
CA GLU A 82 -6.97 5.57 -12.51
C GLU A 82 -8.40 5.20 -12.94
N LYS A 83 -8.57 4.07 -13.64
CA LYS A 83 -9.87 3.61 -14.12
C LYS A 83 -10.52 2.68 -13.10
N LEU A 84 -11.83 2.84 -12.97
CA LEU A 84 -12.66 1.84 -12.31
C LEU A 84 -12.62 0.53 -13.10
N TRP A 85 -12.83 -0.59 -12.41
CA TRP A 85 -12.86 -1.90 -13.03
C TRP A 85 -13.79 -1.92 -14.24
N GLU A 86 -14.98 -1.32 -14.16
CA GLU A 86 -15.94 -1.24 -15.27
C GLU A 86 -15.38 -0.59 -16.54
N ASP A 87 -14.52 0.43 -16.39
CA ASP A 87 -13.91 1.20 -17.48
C ASP A 87 -12.64 0.54 -18.06
N LEU A 88 -12.11 -0.49 -17.40
CA LEU A 88 -11.03 -1.31 -17.95
C LEU A 88 -11.49 -2.07 -19.21
N SER A 89 -10.58 -2.18 -20.16
CA SER A 89 -10.73 -3.03 -21.34
C SER A 89 -10.82 -4.51 -20.95
N SER A 90 -11.25 -5.34 -21.91
CA SER A 90 -11.38 -6.78 -21.68
C SER A 90 -10.03 -7.45 -21.39
N GLU A 91 -8.94 -6.89 -21.92
CA GLU A 91 -7.57 -7.39 -21.72
C GLU A 91 -7.06 -7.02 -20.33
N GLU A 92 -7.28 -5.77 -19.90
CA GLU A 92 -6.93 -5.28 -18.55
C GLU A 92 -7.68 -6.05 -17.46
N LYS A 93 -9.01 -6.25 -17.62
CA LYS A 93 -9.81 -7.07 -16.68
C LYS A 93 -9.30 -8.49 -16.56
N ALA A 94 -8.96 -9.10 -17.69
CA ALA A 94 -8.41 -10.46 -17.70
C ALA A 94 -7.07 -10.50 -16.96
N ALA A 95 -6.19 -9.54 -17.21
CA ALA A 95 -4.90 -9.45 -16.53
C ALA A 95 -5.05 -9.25 -15.02
N ALA A 96 -5.89 -8.31 -14.60
CA ALA A 96 -6.17 -8.05 -13.18
C ALA A 96 -6.80 -9.28 -12.50
N THR A 97 -7.68 -10.02 -13.20
CA THR A 97 -8.27 -11.27 -12.69
C THR A 97 -7.21 -12.37 -12.50
N GLU A 98 -6.27 -12.50 -13.44
CA GLU A 98 -5.15 -13.46 -13.34
C GLU A 98 -4.17 -13.08 -12.21
N LEU A 99 -4.00 -11.78 -11.95
CA LEU A 99 -3.27 -11.26 -10.79
C LEU A 99 -4.02 -11.47 -9.46
N GLY A 100 -5.27 -11.93 -9.50
CA GLY A 100 -6.09 -12.21 -8.31
C GLY A 100 -6.91 -11.03 -7.81
N TYR A 101 -6.97 -9.94 -8.57
CA TYR A 101 -7.90 -8.83 -8.32
C TYR A 101 -9.31 -9.22 -8.74
N THR A 102 -10.27 -8.70 -7.99
CA THR A 102 -11.69 -8.75 -8.30
C THR A 102 -12.19 -7.32 -8.37
N GLN A 103 -13.27 -7.07 -9.10
CA GLN A 103 -13.88 -5.73 -9.17
C GLN A 103 -13.96 -5.03 -7.81
N ASP A 104 -14.48 -5.74 -6.81
CA ASP A 104 -14.60 -5.24 -5.43
C ASP A 104 -13.27 -4.80 -4.82
N LYS A 105 -12.18 -5.52 -5.10
CA LYS A 105 -10.82 -5.19 -4.61
C LYS A 105 -10.12 -4.12 -5.43
N TRP A 106 -10.49 -4.00 -6.71
CA TRP A 106 -9.89 -3.02 -7.61
C TRP A 106 -10.48 -1.64 -7.38
N ASP A 107 -11.79 -1.59 -7.13
CA ASP A 107 -12.52 -0.36 -6.83
C ASP A 107 -12.50 -0.03 -5.31
N ASP A 108 -11.81 -0.82 -4.47
CA ASP A 108 -11.70 -0.56 -3.03
C ASP A 108 -10.68 0.56 -2.78
N GLU A 109 -11.16 1.74 -2.38
CA GLU A 109 -10.36 2.92 -2.06
C GLU A 109 -9.63 2.83 -0.69
N GLU A 110 -9.52 1.66 -0.05
CA GLU A 110 -8.70 1.50 1.16
C GLU A 110 -7.28 1.08 0.81
N ILE A 111 -6.49 2.03 0.29
CA ILE A 111 -5.02 1.99 0.26
C ILE A 111 -4.49 3.29 0.87
#